data_AF-A0AAW6BNE2-F1
#
_entry.id   AF-A0AAW6BNE2-F1
#
_cell.length_a   1.000
_cell.length_b   1.000
_cell.length_c   1.000
_cell.angle_alpha   90.00
_cell.angle_beta   90.00
_cell.angle_gamma   90.00
#
_symmetry.space_group_name_H-M   'P 1'
#
loop_
_entity.id
_entity.type
_entity.pdbx_description
1 polymer ?
#
loop_
_entity_poly.entity_id
_entity_poly.type
_entity_poly.pdbx_seq_one_letter_code
_entity_poly.pdbx_strand_id
1 'polypeptide(L)' 'MEFLKVNPLQYKWNIYPSNKGRHPLTRSYARRPFLHETPKETLAKDIMDARKIYRDQGLYTKKIKQGLREIIRLNK' A
#
# COMPACT_ATOMS: atom_id res chain seq x y z
N MET A 1 19.43 23.43 -29.68
CA MET A 1 19.10 22.14 -29.06
C MET A 1 18.80 22.41 -27.60
N GLU A 2 17.52 22.54 -27.26
CA GLU A 2 17.07 22.91 -25.92
C GLU A 2 16.92 21.64 -25.09
N PHE A 3 17.74 21.49 -24.05
CA PHE A 3 17.65 20.38 -23.12
C PHE A 3 16.35 20.49 -22.34
N LEU A 4 15.44 19.54 -22.56
CA LEU A 4 14.23 19.37 -21.77
C LEU A 4 14.61 19.35 -20.29
N LYS A 5 14.19 20.37 -19.54
CA LYS A 5 14.29 20.43 -18.08
C LYS A 5 13.46 19.29 -17.51
N VAL A 6 14.09 18.14 -17.29
CA VAL A 6 13.47 17.00 -16.63
C VAL A 6 13.15 17.44 -15.20
N ASN A 7 11.86 17.48 -14.87
CA ASN A 7 11.36 17.93 -13.58
C ASN A 7 11.80 16.91 -12.50
N PRO A 8 12.67 17.28 -11.54
CA PRO A 8 13.31 16.32 -10.63
C PRO A 8 12.36 15.70 -9.58
N LEU A 9 11.07 15.99 -9.65
CA LEU A 9 10.06 15.46 -8.72
C LEU A 9 9.44 14.13 -9.15
N GLN A 10 9.79 13.58 -10.33
CA GLN A 10 9.07 12.43 -10.88
C GLN A 10 9.58 11.06 -10.43
N TYR A 11 10.78 10.96 -9.86
CA TYR A 11 11.33 9.71 -9.32
C TYR A 11 12.00 9.93 -7.98
N LYS A 12 11.24 10.49 -7.03
CA LYS A 12 11.62 10.38 -5.62
C LYS A 12 11.38 8.92 -5.25
N TRP A 13 12.46 8.12 -5.25
CA TRP A 13 12.50 6.87 -4.52
C TRP A 13 11.94 7.17 -3.13
N ASN A 14 10.71 6.75 -2.88
CA ASN A 14 10.05 6.96 -1.61
C ASN A 14 10.84 6.10 -0.63
N ILE A 15 11.83 6.71 0.01
CA ILE A 15 12.49 6.18 1.20
C ILE A 15 11.38 6.15 2.23
N TYR A 16 10.65 5.03 2.25
CA TYR A 16 9.73 4.70 3.32
C TYR A 16 10.53 4.85 4.62
N PRO A 17 10.08 5.65 5.62
CA PRO A 17 10.81 5.74 6.87
C PRO A 17 10.96 4.32 7.40
N SER A 18 12.22 3.92 7.59
CA SER A 18 12.70 2.55 7.71
C SER A 18 12.12 1.73 8.88
N ASN A 19 11.20 2.26 9.68
CA ASN A 19 10.87 1.72 11.00
C ASN A 19 9.38 1.79 11.43
N LYS A 20 8.41 2.04 10.53
CA LYS A 20 6.99 2.13 10.96
C LYS A 20 6.09 0.95 10.57
N GLY A 21 6.61 -0.09 9.90
CA GLY A 21 5.89 -1.33 9.54
C GLY A 21 4.71 -1.18 8.57
N ARG A 22 4.12 0.03 8.44
CA ARG A 22 2.96 0.34 7.59
C ARG A 22 3.37 1.19 6.40
N HIS A 23 2.77 0.92 5.24
CA HIS A 23 3.01 1.67 4.00
C HIS A 23 2.34 3.06 4.07
N PRO A 24 3.03 4.18 3.75
CA PRO A 24 2.52 5.57 3.80
C PRO A 24 1.22 5.88 3.06
N LEU A 25 0.79 5.00 2.17
CA LEU A 25 -0.40 5.18 1.35
C LEU A 25 -1.59 4.38 1.89
N THR A 26 -1.41 3.63 2.99
CA THR A 26 -2.52 2.97 3.67
C THR A 26 -3.23 3.97 4.56
N ARG A 27 -4.54 3.76 4.73
CA ARG A 27 -5.40 4.56 5.60
C ARG A 27 -4.93 4.57 7.06
N SER A 28 -4.17 3.54 7.46
CA SER A 28 -3.68 3.33 8.83
C SER A 28 -2.29 3.94 9.08
N TYR A 29 -1.63 4.49 8.06
CA TYR A 29 -0.32 5.11 8.24
C TYR A 29 -0.37 6.34 9.13
N ALA A 30 0.49 6.36 10.16
CA ALA A 30 0.58 7.46 11.13
C ALA A 30 -0.76 7.81 11.81
N ARG A 31 -1.71 6.87 11.88
CA ARG A 31 -2.99 7.03 12.56
C ARG A 31 -3.10 6.13 13.79
N ARG A 32 -3.95 6.53 14.74
CA ARG A 32 -4.36 5.67 15.84
C ARG A 32 -5.18 4.48 15.32
N PRO A 33 -5.20 3.34 16.03
CA PRO A 33 -6.03 2.20 15.67
C PRO A 33 -7.51 2.56 15.54
N PHE A 34 -8.19 1.98 14.56
CA PHE A 34 -9.63 2.16 14.35
C PHE A 34 -10.41 1.27 15.32
N LEU A 35 -10.65 1.74 16.55
CA LEU A 35 -11.29 0.95 17.62
C LEU A 35 -12.74 0.54 17.34
N HIS A 36 -13.38 1.16 16.36
CA HIS A 36 -14.74 0.80 15.92
C HIS A 36 -14.75 -0.33 14.87
N GLU A 37 -13.59 -0.75 14.37
CA GLU A 37 -13.48 -1.84 13.40
C GLU A 37 -13.09 -3.13 14.11
N THR A 38 -13.74 -4.23 13.73
CA THR A 38 -13.28 -5.55 14.12
C THR A 38 -11.92 -5.86 13.47
N PRO A 39 -11.14 -6.80 14.02
CA PRO A 39 -9.89 -7.24 13.38
C PRO A 39 -10.09 -7.70 11.93
N LYS A 40 -11.22 -8.35 11.64
CA LYS A 40 -11.59 -8.83 10.29
C LYS A 40 -11.85 -7.67 9.32
N GLU A 41 -12.63 -6.68 9.73
CA GLU A 41 -12.87 -5.47 8.92
C GLU A 41 -11.59 -4.67 8.70
N THR A 42 -10.77 -4.55 9.75
CA THR A 42 -9.49 -3.85 9.68
C THR A 42 -8.58 -4.48 8.62
N LEU A 43 -8.46 -5.81 8.66
CA LEU A 43 -7.67 -6.57 7.69
C LEU A 43 -8.22 -6.43 6.27
N ALA A 44 -9.53 -6.56 6.08
CA ALA A 44 -10.15 -6.44 4.76
C ALA A 44 -9.85 -5.08 4.12
N LYS A 45 -9.98 -3.99 4.89
CA LYS A 45 -9.67 -2.63 4.44
C LYS A 45 -8.18 -2.45 4.17
N ASP A 46 -7.29 -2.98 5.00
CA ASP A 46 -5.84 -2.91 4.79
C ASP A 46 -5.40 -3.68 3.52
N ILE A 47 -6.06 -4.81 3.20
CA ILE A 47 -5.85 -5.53 1.93
C ILE A 47 -6.36 -4.74 0.72
N MET A 48 -7.46 -3.99 0.87
CA MET A 48 -7.95 -3.09 -0.17
C MET A 48 -6.95 -1.96 -0.45
N ASP A 49 -6.37 -1.37 0.60
CA ASP A 49 -5.31 -0.37 0.47
C ASP A 49 -4.11 -0.94 -0.29
N ALA A 50 -3.59 -2.10 0.13
CA ALA A 50 -2.45 -2.74 -0.52
C ALA A 50 -2.74 -3.03 -2.01
N ARG A 51 -3.94 -3.54 -2.31
CA ARG A 51 -4.36 -3.80 -3.69
C ARG A 51 -4.40 -2.51 -4.53
N LYS A 52 -4.92 -1.41 -3.97
CA LYS A 52 -4.97 -0.11 -4.66
C LYS A 52 -3.56 0.40 -4.91
N ILE A 53 -2.72 0.44 -3.88
CA ILE A 53 -1.33 0.92 -3.95
C ILE A 53 -0.55 0.16 -5.03
N TYR A 54 -0.61 -1.18 -5.03
CA TYR A 54 0.10 -1.96 -6.03
C TYR A 54 -0.44 -1.77 -7.45
N ARG A 55 -1.73 -1.48 -7.62
CA ARG A 55 -2.29 -1.17 -8.95
C ARG A 55 -1.79 0.18 -9.44
N ASP A 56 -1.87 1.20 -8.58
CA ASP A 56 -1.46 2.56 -8.90
C ASP A 56 0.05 2.65 -9.21
N GLN A 57 0.85 1.78 -8.60
CA GLN A 57 2.29 1.66 -8.85
C GLN A 57 2.66 0.70 -10.00
N GLY A 58 1.69 0.05 -10.66
CA GLY A 58 1.95 -0.94 -11.72
C GLY A 58 2.58 -2.25 -11.23
N LEU A 59 2.58 -2.51 -9.92
CA LEU A 59 3.18 -3.68 -9.28
C LEU A 59 2.19 -4.84 -9.05
N TYR A 60 0.91 -4.68 -9.40
CA TYR A 60 -0.15 -5.65 -9.09
C TYR A 60 -0.10 -6.93 -9.95
N THR A 61 0.85 -7.82 -9.64
CA THR A 61 1.06 -9.09 -10.34
C THR A 61 0.09 -10.21 -9.92
N LYS A 62 0.07 -11.31 -10.69
CA LYS A 62 -0.67 -12.54 -10.33
C LYS A 62 -0.27 -13.09 -8.97
N LYS A 63 1.03 -13.06 -8.64
CA LYS A 63 1.58 -13.52 -7.36
C LYS A 63 1.04 -12.69 -6.19
N ILE A 64 1.03 -11.35 -6.31
CA ILE A 64 0.47 -10.45 -5.30
C ILE A 64 -1.04 -10.71 -5.14
N LYS A 65 -1.77 -10.83 -6.25
CA LYS A 65 -3.21 -11.14 -6.23
C LYS A 65 -3.52 -12.45 -5.49
N GLN A 66 -2.73 -13.49 -5.71
CA GLN A 66 -2.88 -14.78 -5.02
C GLN A 66 -2.57 -14.65 -3.54
N GLY A 67 -1.45 -14.00 -3.17
CA GLY A 67 -1.08 -13.78 -1.76
C GLY A 67 -2.15 -13.00 -0.98
N LEU A 68 -2.71 -11.93 -1.55
CA LEU A 68 -3.77 -11.16 -0.89
C LEU A 68 -5.06 -11.98 -0.72
N ARG A 69 -5.41 -12.83 -1.69
CA ARG A 69 -6.57 -13.74 -1.56
C ARG A 69 -6.35 -14.79 -0.49
N GLU A 70 -5.14 -15.30 -0.37
CA GLU A 70 -4.79 -16.30 0.64
C GLU A 70 -4.92 -15.71 2.05
N ILE A 71 -4.45 -14.48 2.27
CA ILE A 71 -4.62 -13.81 3.57
C ILE A 71 -6.10 -13.65 3.94
N ILE A 72 -6.95 -13.27 2.98
CA ILE A 72 -8.41 -13.21 3.20
C ILE A 72 -8.95 -14.60 3.58
N ARG A 73 -8.49 -15.67 2.92
CA ARG A 73 -8.94 -17.04 3.18
C ARG A 73 -8.54 -17.53 4.58
N LEU A 74 -7.36 -17.14 5.05
CA LEU A 74 -6.85 -17.51 6.37
C LEU A 74 -7.55 -16.75 7.50
N ASN A 75 -8.13 -15.58 7.20
CA ASN A 75 -8.92 -14.78 8.14
C ASN A 75 -10.42 -15.13 8.06
N LYS A 76 -10.75 -16.42 8.24
CA LYS A 76 -12.15 -16.87 8.34
C LYS A 76 -12.72 -16.57 9.73
#